data_AF-A0A970TJQ5-F1
#
_entry.id   AF-A0A970TJQ5-F1
#
_cell.length_a   1.000
_cell.length_b   1.000
_cell.length_c   1.000
_cell.angle_alpha   90.00
_cell.angle_beta   90.00
_cell.angle_gamma   90.00
#
_symmetry.space_group_name_H-M   'P 1'
#
loop_
_entity.id
_entity.type
_entity.pdbx_description
1 polymer ?
#
loop_
_entity_poly.entity_id
_entity_poly.type
_entity_poly.pdbx_seq_one_letter_code
_entity_poly.pdbx_strand_id
1 'polypeptide(L)'
;MIGYNSNVLSVLMYGHPDYPLQQLPMDYVISPNYHSLHRKGRAKETVRITIKRDKARQQIRKETTEHPLGTVKCYDGLQSFLYRGKERVTAETALAHTGYNIWQAISLTTPAKGVVPGILMLLQQRSRTKMAIN
;
A
#
# COMPACT_ATOMS: atom_id res chain seq x y z
N MET A 1 27.83 -7.76 7.19
CA MET A 1 28.17 -8.96 7.97
C MET A 1 27.78 -10.19 7.16
N ILE A 2 28.72 -11.08 6.90
CA ILE A 2 28.43 -12.41 6.37
C ILE A 2 27.87 -13.24 7.53
N GLY A 3 26.90 -14.13 7.28
CA GLY A 3 26.23 -14.91 8.34
C GLY A 3 27.19 -15.72 9.21
N TYR A 4 26.77 -16.09 10.41
CA TYR A 4 27.57 -16.89 11.35
C TYR A 4 28.12 -18.16 10.67
N ASN A 5 29.44 -18.36 10.73
CA ASN A 5 30.18 -19.46 10.08
C ASN A 5 29.91 -19.62 8.58
N SER A 6 29.69 -18.51 7.86
CA SER A 6 29.53 -18.53 6.40
C SER A 6 30.69 -17.79 5.74
N ASN A 7 31.20 -18.35 4.64
CA ASN A 7 32.26 -17.74 3.83
C ASN A 7 31.70 -17.07 2.57
N VAL A 8 30.41 -17.29 2.27
CA VAL A 8 29.73 -16.74 1.09
C VAL A 8 28.35 -16.21 1.46
N LEU A 9 27.86 -15.24 0.67
CA LEU A 9 26.49 -14.72 0.74
C LEU A 9 25.68 -15.26 -0.43
N SER A 10 24.64 -16.04 -0.16
CA SER A 10 23.74 -16.51 -1.22
C SER A 10 22.72 -15.44 -1.57
N VAL A 11 22.68 -15.00 -2.82
CA VAL A 11 21.65 -14.12 -3.35
C VAL A 11 20.92 -14.83 -4.47
N LEU A 12 19.59 -14.79 -4.44
CA LEU A 12 18.79 -15.28 -5.55
C LEU A 12 18.62 -14.16 -6.58
N MET A 13 19.26 -14.30 -7.74
CA MET A 13 19.15 -13.36 -8.86
C MET A 13 18.43 -14.02 -10.03
N TYR A 14 17.74 -13.20 -10.81
CA TYR A 14 17.19 -13.60 -12.09
C TYR A 14 18.06 -12.97 -13.19
N GLY A 15 18.55 -13.80 -14.10
CA GLY A 15 19.40 -13.37 -15.21
C GLY A 15 18.77 -13.68 -16.56
N HIS A 16 19.37 -13.15 -17.63
CA HIS A 16 19.04 -13.56 -18.99
C HIS A 16 19.61 -14.96 -19.25
N PRO A 17 18.89 -15.86 -19.93
CA PRO A 17 19.35 -17.23 -20.18
C PRO A 17 20.68 -17.31 -20.95
N ASP A 18 20.98 -16.29 -21.75
CA ASP A 18 22.20 -16.23 -22.56
C ASP A 18 23.49 -16.05 -21.73
N TYR A 19 23.38 -15.58 -20.48
CA TYR A 19 24.53 -15.41 -19.60
C TYR A 19 24.58 -16.54 -18.57
N PRO A 20 25.70 -17.29 -18.47
CA PRO A 20 25.81 -18.35 -17.49
C PRO A 20 25.78 -17.79 -16.07
N LEU A 21 25.13 -18.51 -15.17
CA LEU A 21 25.10 -18.16 -13.76
C LEU A 21 26.50 -18.27 -13.16
N GLN A 22 26.83 -17.33 -12.24
CA GLN A 22 28.06 -17.39 -11.48
C GLN A 22 28.11 -18.69 -10.67
N GLN A 23 29.15 -19.49 -10.89
CA GLN A 23 29.37 -20.75 -10.18
C GLN A 23 29.80 -20.45 -8.73
N LEU A 24 29.34 -21.29 -7.80
CA LEU A 24 29.75 -21.20 -6.40
C LEU A 24 31.19 -21.68 -6.25
N PRO A 25 32.01 -21.08 -5.36
CA PRO A 25 33.34 -21.57 -5.04
C PRO A 25 33.29 -23.00 -4.50
N MET A 26 34.29 -23.84 -4.76
CA MET A 26 34.20 -25.26 -4.42
C MET A 26 34.11 -25.54 -2.90
N ASP A 27 34.72 -24.71 -2.06
CA ASP A 27 34.75 -24.86 -0.60
C ASP A 27 33.75 -23.93 0.11
N TYR A 28 32.59 -23.68 -0.50
CA TYR A 28 31.63 -22.74 0.07
C TYR A 28 30.97 -23.30 1.34
N VAL A 29 30.94 -22.49 2.39
CA VAL A 29 30.18 -22.76 3.62
C VAL A 29 29.05 -21.74 3.74
N ILE A 30 27.81 -22.22 3.78
CA ILE A 30 26.59 -21.41 3.94
C ILE A 30 25.88 -21.85 5.22
N SER A 31 25.49 -20.89 6.05
CA SER A 31 24.68 -21.14 7.24
C SER A 31 23.35 -21.81 6.86
N PRO A 32 22.97 -22.95 7.47
CA PRO A 32 21.76 -23.71 7.13
C PRO A 32 20.46 -22.91 7.27
N ASN A 33 20.43 -21.94 8.18
CA ASN A 33 19.21 -21.21 8.55
C ASN A 33 19.17 -19.76 8.02
N TYR A 34 20.31 -19.24 7.56
CA TYR A 34 20.44 -17.84 7.13
C TYR A 34 20.67 -17.70 5.63
N HIS A 35 20.00 -18.53 4.83
CA HIS A 35 20.17 -18.50 3.38
C HIS A 35 18.89 -18.90 2.63
N SER A 36 18.76 -18.43 1.39
CA SER A 36 17.51 -18.56 0.61
C SER A 36 17.48 -19.78 -0.32
N LEU A 37 18.61 -20.50 -0.47
CA LEU A 37 18.74 -21.61 -1.43
C LEU A 37 17.95 -22.86 -1.03
N HIS A 38 17.83 -23.16 0.27
CA HIS A 38 17.15 -24.37 0.77
C HIS A 38 15.76 -24.10 1.34
N ARG A 39 15.16 -22.94 1.04
CA ARG A 39 13.84 -22.58 1.54
C ARG A 39 12.77 -23.49 0.93
N LYS A 40 12.31 -24.49 1.69
CA LYS A 40 11.21 -25.40 1.32
C LYS A 40 9.91 -24.59 1.17
N GLY A 41 9.20 -24.75 0.05
CA GLY A 41 7.90 -24.11 -0.20
C GLY A 41 7.85 -23.16 -1.40
N ARG A 42 8.93 -23.04 -2.19
CA ARG A 42 8.90 -22.30 -3.45
C ARG A 42 8.51 -23.23 -4.60
N ALA A 43 7.59 -22.78 -5.46
CA ALA A 43 7.26 -23.49 -6.69
C ALA A 43 8.50 -23.60 -7.60
N LYS A 44 8.69 -24.76 -8.24
CA LYS A 44 9.83 -25.05 -9.13
C LYS A 44 9.90 -24.06 -10.31
N GLU A 45 8.75 -23.63 -10.78
CA GLU A 45 8.59 -22.66 -11.86
C GLU A 45 7.58 -21.59 -11.43
N THR A 46 7.80 -20.34 -11.83
CA THR A 46 6.89 -19.23 -11.51
C THR A 46 6.82 -18.30 -12.71
N VAL A 47 5.62 -18.07 -13.22
CA VAL A 47 5.37 -17.09 -14.27
C VAL A 47 5.22 -15.71 -13.63
N ARG A 48 6.13 -14.77 -13.95
CA ARG A 48 6.04 -13.38 -13.50
C ARG A 48 5.46 -12.51 -14.61
N ILE A 49 4.18 -12.18 -14.49
CA ILE A 49 3.52 -11.25 -15.41
C ILE A 49 3.88 -9.82 -14.99
N THR A 50 4.62 -9.11 -15.84
CA THR A 50 4.93 -7.69 -15.63
C THR A 50 4.02 -6.85 -16.51
N ILE A 51 2.98 -6.27 -15.91
CA ILE A 51 2.08 -5.35 -16.61
C ILE A 51 2.73 -3.97 -16.66
N LYS A 52 2.85 -3.39 -17.86
CA LYS A 52 3.42 -2.05 -18.04
C LYS A 52 2.57 -1.04 -17.27
N ARG A 53 3.24 -0.21 -16.47
CA ARG A 53 2.59 0.81 -15.64
C ARG A 53 2.08 1.95 -16.52
N ASP A 54 0.80 2.25 -16.41
CA ASP A 54 0.24 3.53 -16.88
C ASP A 54 0.56 4.59 -15.82
N LYS A 55 1.54 5.45 -16.10
CA LYS A 55 2.05 6.44 -15.14
C LYS A 55 1.00 7.49 -14.80
N ALA A 56 0.23 7.97 -15.77
CA ALA A 56 -0.78 9.00 -15.56
C ALA A 56 -1.91 8.46 -14.68
N ARG A 57 -2.41 7.26 -15.00
CA ARG A 57 -3.47 6.62 -14.22
C ARG A 57 -3.01 6.19 -12.83
N GLN A 58 -1.74 5.82 -12.67
CA GLN A 58 -1.14 5.59 -11.36
C GLN A 58 -1.11 6.87 -10.52
N GLN A 59 -0.69 8.00 -11.10
CA GLN A 59 -0.62 9.27 -10.40
C GLN A 59 -1.99 9.73 -9.89
N ILE A 60 -3.02 9.64 -10.73
CA ILE A 60 -4.41 9.93 -10.34
C ILE A 60 -4.85 9.06 -9.16
N ARG A 61 -4.49 7.77 -9.14
CA ARG A 61 -4.79 6.88 -8.00
C ARG A 61 -4.06 7.31 -6.73
N LYS A 62 -2.82 7.80 -6.82
CA LYS A 62 -2.13 8.31 -5.63
C LYS A 62 -2.86 9.51 -5.04
N GLU A 63 -3.19 10.47 -5.89
CA GLU A 63 -3.85 11.70 -5.47
C GLU A 63 -5.27 11.43 -4.93
N THR A 64 -6.02 10.52 -5.57
CA THR A 64 -7.42 10.24 -5.21
C THR A 64 -7.57 9.26 -4.06
N THR A 65 -6.73 8.21 -4.00
CA THR A 65 -6.89 7.09 -3.07
C THR A 65 -5.81 6.98 -2.01
N GLU A 66 -4.55 7.39 -2.27
CA GLU A 66 -3.50 7.28 -1.24
C GLU A 66 -3.64 8.36 -0.16
N HIS A 67 -4.13 9.55 -0.51
CA HIS A 67 -4.34 10.63 0.47
C HIS A 67 -5.29 10.23 1.61
N PRO A 68 -6.49 9.63 1.37
CA PRO A 68 -7.33 9.15 2.45
C PRO A 68 -6.73 7.92 3.15
N LEU A 69 -6.13 6.96 2.43
CA LEU A 69 -5.55 5.75 3.03
C LEU A 69 -4.44 6.03 4.05
N GLY A 70 -3.48 6.89 3.69
CA GLY A 70 -2.42 7.31 4.59
C GLY A 70 -2.97 8.11 5.78
N THR A 71 -4.00 8.93 5.54
CA THR A 71 -4.63 9.72 6.59
C THR A 71 -5.39 8.84 7.57
N VAL A 72 -6.21 7.87 7.15
CA VAL A 72 -6.90 6.93 8.05
C VAL A 72 -5.89 6.15 8.90
N LYS A 73 -4.80 5.69 8.28
CA LYS A 73 -3.73 4.96 8.99
C LYS A 73 -3.08 5.80 10.10
N CYS A 74 -2.84 7.09 9.85
CA CYS A 74 -2.22 7.99 10.82
C CYS A 74 -3.23 8.54 11.84
N TYR A 75 -4.45 8.86 11.42
CA TYR A 75 -5.48 9.51 12.23
C TYR A 75 -6.01 8.59 13.34
N ASP A 76 -6.25 7.32 13.01
CA ASP A 76 -6.75 6.33 13.99
C ASP A 76 -5.63 5.62 14.76
N GLY A 77 -4.36 6.01 14.54
CA GLY A 77 -3.21 5.33 15.16
C GLY A 77 -3.10 3.84 14.79
N LEU A 78 -3.68 3.43 13.66
CA LEU A 78 -3.71 2.07 13.13
C LEU A 78 -2.33 1.64 12.60
N GLN A 79 -1.32 1.65 13.48
CA GLN A 79 0.01 1.11 13.18
C GLN A 79 -0.02 -0.41 13.01
N SER A 80 -1.01 -1.07 13.63
CA SER A 80 -1.24 -2.52 13.56
C SER A 80 -2.74 -2.83 13.57
N PHE A 81 -3.14 -3.90 12.91
CA PHE A 81 -4.51 -4.43 13.00
C PHE A 81 -4.72 -5.16 14.31
N LEU A 82 -5.90 -5.00 14.90
CA LEU A 82 -6.30 -5.69 16.12
C LEU A 82 -6.53 -7.17 15.86
N TYR A 83 -7.16 -7.50 14.73
CA TYR A 83 -7.45 -8.88 14.38
C TYR A 83 -6.41 -9.50 13.46
N ARG A 84 -6.28 -10.83 13.55
CA ARG A 84 -5.53 -11.66 12.60
C ARG A 84 -6.50 -12.36 11.66
N GLY A 85 -6.08 -12.56 10.41
CA GLY A 85 -6.86 -13.24 9.37
C GLY A 85 -7.58 -12.28 8.43
N LYS A 86 -7.68 -12.68 7.16
CA LYS A 86 -8.10 -11.81 6.05
C LYS A 86 -9.47 -11.17 6.26
N GLU A 87 -10.46 -11.97 6.64
CA GLU A 87 -11.86 -11.49 6.76
C GLU A 87 -12.00 -10.44 7.87
N ARG A 88 -11.42 -10.71 9.04
CA ARG A 88 -11.49 -9.80 10.19
C ARG A 88 -10.74 -8.50 9.96
N VAL A 89 -9.54 -8.59 9.36
CA VAL A 89 -8.75 -7.41 8.97
C VAL A 89 -9.49 -6.57 7.92
N THR A 90 -10.20 -7.22 6.99
CA THR A 90 -10.99 -6.52 5.97
C THR A 90 -12.15 -5.77 6.63
N ALA A 91 -12.87 -6.39 7.56
CA ALA A 91 -13.94 -5.75 8.32
C ALA A 91 -13.44 -4.57 9.15
N GLU A 92 -12.32 -4.73 9.85
CA GLU A 92 -11.66 -3.66 10.62
C GLU A 92 -11.28 -2.48 9.72
N THR A 93 -10.68 -2.75 8.57
CA THR A 93 -10.31 -1.73 7.58
C THR A 93 -11.54 -1.00 7.05
N ALA A 94 -12.62 -1.73 6.73
CA ALA A 94 -13.86 -1.14 6.23
C ALA A 94 -14.51 -0.22 7.28
N LEU A 95 -14.50 -0.63 8.56
CA LEU A 95 -15.04 0.16 9.66
C LEU A 95 -14.26 1.46 9.88
N ALA A 96 -12.91 1.40 9.88
CA ALA A 96 -12.05 2.57 10.02
C ALA A 96 -12.30 3.61 8.89
N HIS A 97 -12.35 3.15 7.63
CA HIS A 97 -12.63 4.04 6.50
C HIS A 97 -14.04 4.64 6.57
N THR A 98 -15.02 3.86 7.04
CA THR A 98 -16.39 4.36 7.22
C THR A 98 -16.44 5.45 8.29
N GLY A 99 -15.80 5.23 9.44
CA GLY A 99 -15.69 6.23 10.51
C GLY A 99 -15.01 7.51 10.04
N TYR A 100 -13.88 7.39 9.34
CA TYR A 100 -13.17 8.55 8.78
C TYR A 100 -14.01 9.32 7.76
N ASN A 101 -14.72 8.63 6.86
CA ASN A 101 -15.59 9.28 5.87
C ASN A 101 -16.75 10.03 6.53
N ILE A 102 -17.34 9.48 7.60
CA ILE A 102 -18.39 10.15 8.37
C ILE A 102 -17.82 11.41 9.04
N TRP A 103 -16.65 11.30 9.69
CA TRP A 103 -15.98 12.44 10.31
C TRP A 103 -15.66 13.55 9.31
N GLN A 104 -15.12 13.19 8.14
CA GLN A 104 -14.85 14.14 7.05
C GLN A 104 -16.14 14.78 6.52
N ALA A 105 -17.21 14.00 6.32
CA ALA A 105 -18.49 14.54 5.89
C ALA A 105 -19.02 15.56 6.90
N ILE A 106 -18.96 15.27 8.20
CA ILE A 106 -19.32 16.21 9.27
C ILE A 106 -18.43 17.44 9.23
N SER A 107 -17.11 17.28 9.08
CA SER A 107 -16.16 18.41 9.03
C SER A 107 -16.43 19.35 7.83
N LEU A 108 -16.74 18.79 6.67
CA LEU A 108 -17.05 19.57 5.46
C LEU A 108 -18.43 20.24 5.50
N THR A 109 -19.39 19.63 6.21
CA THR A 109 -20.78 20.12 6.30
C THR A 109 -20.98 21.09 7.44
N THR A 110 -20.22 20.94 8.53
CA THR A 110 -20.31 21.82 9.69
C THR A 110 -19.58 23.12 9.39
N PRO A 111 -20.24 24.28 9.46
CA PRO A 111 -19.54 25.55 9.38
C PRO A 111 -18.57 25.63 10.56
N ALA A 112 -17.30 25.96 10.30
CA ALA A 112 -16.33 26.19 11.36
C ALA A 112 -16.86 27.28 12.31
N LYS A 113 -16.42 27.28 13.59
CA LYS A 113 -16.67 28.41 14.51
C LYS A 113 -15.96 29.66 13.94
N GLY A 114 -16.60 30.37 13.01
CA GLY A 114 -16.03 31.46 12.21
C GLY A 114 -16.84 31.77 10.94
N VAL A 115 -16.39 32.77 10.17
CA VAL A 115 -17.10 33.38 9.03
C VAL A 115 -17.12 32.50 7.76
N VAL A 116 -16.42 31.36 7.75
CA VAL A 116 -16.31 30.51 6.55
C VAL A 116 -17.56 29.62 6.42
N PRO A 117 -18.43 29.85 5.42
CA PRO A 117 -19.59 29.00 5.20
C PRO A 117 -19.12 27.58 4.85
N GLY A 118 -19.77 26.58 5.46
CA GLY A 118 -19.47 25.18 5.18
C GLY A 118 -19.65 24.85 3.69
N ILE A 119 -18.94 23.83 3.21
CA ILE A 119 -18.96 23.44 1.79
C ILE A 119 -20.39 23.14 1.31
N LEU A 120 -21.24 22.63 2.20
CA LEU A 120 -22.65 22.38 1.91
C LEU A 120 -23.44 23.68 1.62
N MET A 121 -23.16 24.76 2.36
CA MET A 121 -23.75 26.08 2.11
C MET A 121 -23.33 26.64 0.76
N LEU A 122 -22.03 26.52 0.41
CA LEU A 122 -21.51 26.95 -0.89
C LEU A 122 -22.14 26.17 -2.04
N LEU A 123 -22.30 24.85 -1.88
CA LEU A 123 -22.94 23.99 -2.89
C LEU A 123 -24.44 24.32 -3.04
N GLN A 124 -25.16 24.57 -1.94
CA GLN A 124 -26.56 24.99 -1.98
C GLN A 124 -26.73 26.37 -2.64
N GLN A 125 -25.88 27.34 -2.32
CA GLN A 125 -25.87 28.66 -2.99
C GLN A 125 -25.63 28.51 -4.49
N ARG A 126 -24.67 27.69 -4.90
CA ARG A 126 -24.33 27.44 -6.30
C ARG A 126 -25.45 26.75 -7.08
N SER A 127 -26.15 25.82 -6.43
CA SER A 127 -27.37 25.19 -6.97
C SER A 127 -28.48 26.21 -7.17
N ARG A 128 -28.76 27.05 -6.16
CA ARG A 128 -29.77 28.11 -6.23
C ARG A 128 -29.47 29.17 -7.29
N THR A 129 -28.20 29.58 -7.43
CA THR A 129 -27.80 30.52 -8.50
C THR A 129 -27.98 29.91 -9.87
N LYS A 130 -27.60 28.64 -10.09
CA LYS A 130 -27.87 27.95 -11.36
C LYS A 130 -29.36 27.88 -11.69
N MET A 131 -30.22 27.63 -10.70
CA MET A 131 -31.67 27.62 -10.89
C MET A 131 -32.27 29.00 -11.17
N ALA A 132 -31.64 30.08 -10.73
CA ALA A 132 -32.12 31.45 -10.94
C ALA A 132 -31.64 32.07 -12.27
N ILE A 133 -30.66 31.46 -12.93
CA ILE A 133 -30.11 31.89 -14.22
C ILE A 133 -30.78 31.15 -15.40
N ASN A 134 -31.47 30.04 -15.12
CA ASN A 134 -32.37 29.34 -16.05
C ASN A 134 -33.81 29.82 -15.85
#